data_AF-A0A2S9GMV5-F1
#
_entry.id   AF-A0A2S9GMV5-F1
#
_cell.length_a   1.000
_cell.length_b   1.000
_cell.length_c   1.000
_cell.angle_alpha   90.00
_cell.angle_beta   90.00
_cell.angle_gamma   90.00
#
_symmetry.space_group_name_H-M   'P 1'
#
loop_
_entity.id
_entity.type
_entity.pdbx_description
1 polymer ?
#
loop_
_entity_poly.entity_id
_entity_poly.type
_entity_poly.pdbx_seq_one_letter_code
_entity_poly.pdbx_strand_id
1 'polypeptide(L)' 'ATSCPPPRHNFTELPRIRSERPAFELHYPHMIERMRAEAHVGLGTHPLDHVRVVQLERGTLRPDTGQLGEVVPRRRAAGG' A
#
# COMPACT_ATOMS: atom_id res chain seq x y z
N ALA A 1 -2.87 16.32 -8.03
CA ALA A 1 -2.27 15.67 -6.84
C ALA A 1 -2.70 16.43 -5.60
N THR A 2 -2.60 15.85 -4.39
CA THR A 2 -2.74 16.65 -3.16
C THR A 2 -1.61 17.69 -3.08
N SER A 3 -1.79 18.75 -2.30
CA SER A 3 -0.79 19.81 -2.16
C SER A 3 0.50 19.30 -1.49
N CYS A 4 1.60 20.05 -1.64
CA CYS A 4 2.85 19.83 -0.90
C CYS A 4 3.12 21.04 0.02
N PRO A 5 3.27 20.86 1.34
CA PRO A 5 3.15 19.59 2.07
C PRO A 5 1.71 19.02 2.03
N PRO A 6 1.54 17.70 2.21
CA PRO A 6 0.22 17.09 2.20
C PRO A 6 -0.62 17.63 3.37
N PRO A 7 -1.90 17.96 3.14
CA PRO A 7 -2.78 18.45 4.19
C PRO A 7 -3.10 17.34 5.21
N ARG A 8 -3.56 17.71 6.41
CA ARG A 8 -4.02 16.73 7.42
C ARG A 8 -5.15 15.83 6.90
N HIS A 9 -5.98 16.37 6.01
CA HIS A 9 -7.09 15.66 5.39
C HIS A 9 -6.93 15.73 3.87
N ASN A 10 -6.70 14.57 3.24
CA ASN A 10 -6.43 14.49 1.81
C ASN A 10 -7.68 14.73 0.95
N PHE A 11 -8.88 14.43 1.49
CA PHE A 11 -10.15 14.52 0.78
C PHE A 11 -11.27 14.97 1.73
N THR A 12 -12.19 15.79 1.24
CA THR A 12 -13.46 16.12 1.93
C THR A 12 -14.53 15.06 1.71
N GLU A 13 -14.49 14.40 0.56
CA GLU A 13 -15.32 13.28 0.16
C GLU A 13 -14.52 12.32 -0.73
N LEU A 14 -14.89 11.05 -0.79
CA LEU A 14 -14.13 10.07 -1.56
C LEU A 14 -14.41 10.21 -3.06
N PRO A 15 -13.40 10.52 -3.91
CA PRO A 15 -13.63 10.64 -5.34
C PRO A 15 -13.89 9.28 -5.97
N ARG A 16 -14.82 9.22 -6.93
CA ARG A 16 -15.05 8.00 -7.72
C ARG A 16 -13.81 7.70 -8.56
N ILE A 17 -13.18 6.56 -8.28
CA ILE A 17 -12.02 6.10 -9.04
C ILE A 17 -12.48 5.55 -10.39
N ARG A 18 -11.96 6.14 -11.48
CA ARG A 18 -12.30 5.78 -12.87
C ARG A 18 -11.19 5.04 -13.62
N SER A 19 -10.00 4.95 -13.01
CA SER A 19 -8.81 4.33 -13.60
C SER A 19 -7.86 3.86 -12.50
N GLU A 20 -6.92 2.98 -12.85
CA GLU A 20 -5.89 2.47 -11.93
C GLU A 20 -4.86 3.56 -11.54
N ARG A 21 -4.65 4.56 -12.42
CA ARG A 21 -3.67 5.66 -12.23
C ARG A 21 -4.32 7.04 -12.40
N PRO A 22 -5.27 7.43 -11.53
CA PRO A 22 -6.06 8.66 -11.70
C PRO A 22 -5.21 9.94 -11.65
N ALA A 23 -4.16 9.96 -10.83
CA ALA A 23 -3.24 11.07 -10.80
C ALA A 23 -2.46 11.19 -12.13
N PHE A 24 -2.05 10.08 -12.73
CA PHE A 24 -1.28 10.12 -13.98
C PHE A 24 -2.12 10.63 -15.15
N GLU A 25 -3.35 10.11 -15.31
CA GLU A 25 -4.28 10.59 -16.33
C GLU A 25 -4.54 12.10 -16.21
N LEU A 26 -4.65 12.63 -14.98
CA LEU A 26 -4.86 14.07 -14.75
C LEU A 26 -3.69 14.94 -15.22
N HIS A 27 -2.45 14.53 -14.95
CA HIS A 27 -1.27 15.35 -15.29
C HIS A 27 -0.77 15.12 -16.72
N TYR A 28 -1.15 14.01 -17.37
CA TYR A 28 -0.73 13.69 -18.74
C TYR A 28 -1.91 13.33 -19.66
N PRO A 29 -2.78 14.29 -20.01
CA PRO A 29 -3.98 14.02 -20.79
C PRO A 29 -3.70 13.40 -22.16
N HIS A 30 -2.61 13.81 -22.80
CA HIS A 30 -2.20 13.34 -24.14
C HIS A 30 -1.74 11.88 -24.16
N MET A 31 -1.48 11.26 -23.00
CA MET A 31 -1.06 9.86 -22.92
C MET A 31 -2.21 8.91 -22.58
N ILE A 32 -3.40 9.43 -22.25
CA ILE A 32 -4.55 8.62 -21.83
C ILE A 32 -4.95 7.63 -22.92
N GLU A 33 -5.13 8.11 -24.15
CA GLU A 33 -5.57 7.28 -25.27
C GLU A 33 -4.56 6.17 -25.59
N ARG A 34 -3.29 6.54 -25.65
CA ARG A 34 -2.17 5.61 -25.84
C ARG A 34 -2.14 4.54 -24.75
N MET A 35 -2.22 4.94 -23.49
CA MET A 35 -2.19 4.02 -22.35
C MET A 35 -3.35 3.02 -22.43
N ARG A 36 -4.56 3.47 -22.78
CA ARG A 36 -5.74 2.60 -22.92
C ARG A 36 -5.61 1.65 -24.10
N ALA A 37 -5.09 2.12 -25.22
CA ALA A 37 -4.86 1.30 -26.41
C ALA A 37 -3.81 0.22 -26.15
N GLU A 38 -2.75 0.55 -25.42
CA GLU A 38 -1.63 -0.35 -25.12
C GLU A 38 -1.87 -1.22 -23.87
N ALA A 39 -2.92 -0.96 -23.07
CA ALA A 39 -3.18 -1.62 -21.79
C ALA A 39 -3.39 -3.15 -21.88
N HIS A 40 -3.77 -3.67 -23.05
CA HIS A 40 -4.13 -5.09 -23.23
C HIS A 40 -2.98 -5.94 -23.77
N VAL A 41 -1.79 -5.37 -23.98
CA VAL A 41 -0.60 -6.08 -24.47
C VAL A 41 0.31 -6.40 -23.27
N GLY A 42 -0.13 -7.34 -22.43
CA GLY A 42 0.58 -7.77 -21.23
C GLY A 42 0.13 -9.17 -20.80
N LEU A 43 1.11 -10.04 -20.56
CA LEU A 43 1.04 -11.47 -20.26
C LEU A 43 -0.20 -11.95 -19.48
N GLY A 44 -1.07 -12.72 -20.14
CA GLY A 44 -1.88 -13.77 -19.51
C GLY A 44 -3.22 -13.35 -18.92
N THR A 45 -4.30 -13.70 -19.62
CA THR A 45 -5.60 -14.03 -19.02
C THR A 45 -5.45 -15.20 -18.04
N HIS A 46 -5.01 -14.94 -16.81
CA HIS A 46 -5.03 -15.94 -15.73
C HIS A 46 -6.12 -15.54 -14.73
N PRO A 47 -7.17 -16.36 -14.53
CA PRO A 47 -8.33 -16.00 -13.72
C PRO A 47 -8.07 -15.98 -12.20
N LEU A 48 -6.81 -15.96 -11.74
CA LEU A 48 -6.46 -16.19 -10.33
C LEU A 48 -5.30 -15.31 -9.84
N ASP A 49 -5.37 -13.99 -10.01
CA ASP A 49 -4.65 -13.05 -9.11
C ASP A 49 -5.33 -12.97 -7.74
N HIS A 50 -5.84 -14.11 -7.26
CA HIS A 50 -6.16 -14.29 -5.85
C HIS A 50 -4.84 -14.28 -5.09
N VAL A 51 -4.62 -13.20 -4.36
CA VAL A 51 -3.70 -13.06 -3.24
C VAL A 51 -3.40 -14.43 -2.63
N ARG A 52 -2.21 -14.96 -2.93
CA ARG A 52 -1.73 -16.16 -2.25
C ARG A 52 -1.30 -15.73 -0.86
N VAL A 53 -2.26 -15.72 0.08
CA VAL A 53 -1.94 -15.70 1.50
C VAL A 53 -1.13 -16.95 1.74
N VAL A 54 0.18 -16.78 1.93
CA VAL A 54 1.04 -17.88 2.35
C VAL A 54 0.52 -18.29 3.72
N GLN A 55 -0.14 -19.46 3.78
CA GLN A 55 -0.51 -20.09 5.04
C GLN A 55 0.81 -20.26 5.81
N LEU A 56 1.01 -19.44 6.85
CA LEU A 56 2.09 -19.67 7.79
C LEU A 56 1.76 -20.98 8.48
N GLU A 57 2.36 -22.08 8.03
CA GLU A 57 2.21 -23.38 8.65
C GLU A 57 2.53 -23.19 10.14
N ARG A 58 1.53 -23.44 11.00
CA ARG A 58 1.68 -23.44 12.45
C ARG A 58 2.52 -24.66 12.85
N GLY A 59 3.81 -24.63 12.52
CA GLY A 59 4.80 -25.42 13.22
C GLY A 59 5.01 -24.77 14.58
N THR A 60 4.63 -25.45 15.65
CA THR A 60 4.95 -25.06 17.03
C THR A 60 6.46 -24.91 17.17
N LEU A 61 6.94 -23.68 17.05
CA LEU A 61 8.33 -23.35 17.31
C LEU A 61 8.53 -23.49 18.82
N ARG A 62 9.38 -24.45 19.19
CA ARG A 62 9.75 -24.75 20.57
C ARG A 62 10.14 -23.46 21.30
N PRO A 63 9.81 -23.30 22.60
CA PRO A 63 10.29 -22.17 23.37
C PRO A 63 11.81 -22.29 23.49
N ASP A 64 12.55 -21.43 22.80
CA ASP A 64 13.97 -21.22 23.09
C ASP A 64 14.02 -20.29 24.31
N THR A 65 14.20 -20.88 25.49
CA THR A 65 14.14 -20.21 26.81
C THR A 65 15.35 -19.28 27.06
N GLY A 66 16.04 -18.81 26.02
CA GLY A 66 17.30 -18.08 26.14
C GLY A 66 17.24 -16.56 25.97
N GLN A 67 16.12 -15.96 25.58
CA GLN A 67 16.08 -14.53 25.23
C GLN A 67 14.88 -13.80 25.83
N LEU A 68 14.85 -13.70 27.16
CA LEU A 68 14.06 -12.68 27.84
C LEU A 68 14.99 -11.58 28.32
N GLY A 69 15.46 -10.76 27.37
CA GLY A 69 15.97 -9.43 27.70
C GLY A 69 14.78 -8.56 28.10
N GLU A 70 14.70 -8.18 29.37
CA GLU A 70 13.70 -7.27 29.91
C GLU A 70 13.69 -5.95 29.11
N VAL A 71 12.61 -5.68 28.38
CA VAL A 71 12.43 -4.41 27.67
C VAL A 71 11.95 -3.37 28.68
N VAL A 72 12.88 -2.59 29.23
CA VAL A 72 12.55 -1.46 30.11
C VAL A 72 11.97 -0.31 29.27
N PRO A 73 10.69 0.08 29.44
CA PRO A 73 10.13 1.21 28.73
C PRO A 73 10.73 2.52 29.28
N ARG A 74 11.60 3.15 28.49
CA ARG A 74 12.12 4.51 28.76
C ARG A 74 10.95 5.50 28.69
N ARG A 75 10.46 5.98 29.84
CA ARG A 75 9.51 7.10 29.89
C ARG A 75 10.14 8.33 29.23
N ARG A 76 9.46 8.93 28.24
CA ARG A 76 9.72 10.32 27.82
C ARG A 76 9.34 11.22 28.99
N ALA A 77 10.31 11.93 29.55
CA ALA A 77 10.03 13.06 30.42
C ALA A 77 9.36 14.16 29.57
N ALA A 78 8.17 14.57 29.99
CA ALA A 78 7.54 15.82 29.58
C ALA A 78 7.91 16.90 30.61
N GLY A 79 8.14 18.13 30.15
CA GLY A 79 8.07 19.32 31.02
C GLY A 79 9.28 20.23 30.92
N GLY A 80 9.06 21.37 30.28
CA GLY A 80 9.83 22.62 30.34
C GLY A 80 8.95 23.73 29.82
#